data_AF-A0A9Q1HJC6-F1
#
_entry.id   AF-A0A9Q1HJC6-F1
#
_cell.length_a   1.000
_cell.length_b   1.000
_cell.length_c   1.000
_cell.angle_alpha   90.00
_cell.angle_beta   90.00
_cell.angle_gamma   90.00
#
_symmetry.space_group_name_H-M   'P 1'
#
loop_
_entity.id
_entity.type
_entity.pdbx_description
1 polymer ?
#
loop_
_entity_poly.entity_id
_entity_poly.type
_entity_poly.pdbx_seq_one_letter_code
_entity_poly.pdbx_strand_id
1 'polypeptide(L)'
;MAITICTWVELWSDLTREQKKGLKGSYNNCNCTIYPTSGRLLHGNAAQDKFRLEECLFNPISANVLSVPDCEQLHGFCKMNEAANTCSWEYKGAYRNCFQSRQQKLSQNGKPAVMSKEGCAIYTGRKKKQCLLKFIRSRLRVG
;
A
#
# COMPACT_ATOMS: atom_id res chain seq x y z
N MET A 1 -25.60 -8.13 17.74
CA MET A 1 -24.32 -7.71 17.12
C MET A 1 -23.28 -7.68 18.22
N ALA A 2 -22.18 -8.41 18.09
CA ALA A 2 -21.08 -8.37 19.07
C ALA A 2 -20.01 -7.39 18.59
N ILE A 3 -19.68 -6.40 19.42
CA ILE A 3 -18.59 -5.46 19.18
C ILE A 3 -17.42 -5.92 20.05
N THR A 4 -16.24 -6.04 19.47
CA THR A 4 -15.02 -6.41 20.18
C THR A 4 -13.97 -5.31 20.03
N ILE A 5 -12.86 -5.44 20.77
CA ILE A 5 -11.72 -4.52 20.65
C ILE A 5 -11.07 -4.52 19.24
N CYS A 6 -11.39 -5.50 18.39
CA CYS A 6 -10.92 -5.57 17.01
C CYS A 6 -11.95 -5.05 16.00
N THR A 7 -13.16 -4.70 16.44
CA THR A 7 -14.19 -4.09 15.60
C THR A 7 -13.82 -2.63 15.33
N TRP A 8 -13.84 -2.20 14.07
CA TRP A 8 -13.62 -0.79 13.74
C TRP A 8 -14.81 0.05 14.21
N VAL A 9 -14.56 0.92 15.18
CA VAL A 9 -15.52 1.87 15.75
C VAL A 9 -14.82 3.22 15.83
N GLU A 10 -15.38 4.22 15.15
CA GLU A 10 -14.80 5.56 15.04
C GLU A 10 -15.92 6.61 14.94
N LEU A 11 -15.66 7.84 15.41
CA LEU A 11 -16.63 8.92 15.32
C LEU A 11 -16.85 9.31 13.85
N TRP A 12 -18.12 9.48 13.46
CA TRP A 12 -18.44 9.84 12.08
C TRP A 12 -17.82 11.18 11.64
N SER A 13 -17.66 12.14 12.56
CA SER A 13 -16.98 13.41 12.29
C SER A 13 -15.54 13.20 11.81
N ASP A 14 -14.85 12.21 12.38
CA ASP A 14 -13.41 12.00 12.23
C ASP A 14 -13.07 11.22 10.96
N LEU A 15 -14.07 10.53 10.38
CA LEU A 15 -13.91 9.82 9.11
C LEU A 15 -13.52 10.76 7.97
N THR A 16 -12.59 10.31 7.14
CA THR A 16 -12.20 11.01 5.92
C THR A 16 -13.35 11.08 4.91
N ARG A 17 -13.26 11.99 3.95
CA ARG A 17 -14.24 12.10 2.86
C ARG A 17 -14.32 10.79 2.06
N GLU A 18 -13.17 10.14 1.85
CA GLU A 18 -13.03 8.88 1.13
C GLU A 18 -13.71 7.73 1.87
N GLN A 19 -13.51 7.61 3.19
CA GLN A 19 -14.18 6.61 4.02
C GLN A 19 -15.70 6.81 4.03
N LYS A 20 -16.17 8.05 4.21
CA LYS A 20 -17.61 8.40 4.14
C LYS A 20 -18.22 8.03 2.78
N LYS A 21 -17.48 8.27 1.69
CA LYS A 21 -17.91 7.87 0.34
C LYS A 21 -17.91 6.35 0.17
N GLY A 22 -16.92 5.67 0.72
CA GLY A 22 -16.82 4.22 0.77
C GLY A 22 -18.03 3.58 1.43
N LEU A 23 -18.34 3.99 2.66
CA LEU A 23 -19.48 3.52 3.44
C LEU A 23 -20.84 3.82 2.78
N LYS A 24 -20.94 4.91 2.01
CA LYS A 24 -22.16 5.24 1.25
C LYS A 24 -22.37 4.37 0.00
N GLY A 25 -21.38 3.60 -0.43
CA GLY A 25 -21.61 2.60 -1.47
C GLY A 25 -20.39 2.06 -2.20
N SER A 26 -19.23 2.72 -2.17
CA SER A 26 -18.06 2.16 -2.88
C SER A 26 -17.56 0.87 -2.24
N TYR A 27 -17.69 0.71 -0.92
CA TYR A 27 -17.29 -0.51 -0.20
C TYR A 27 -18.31 -1.66 -0.30
N ASN A 28 -19.48 -1.46 -0.93
CA ASN A 28 -20.49 -2.52 -1.04
C ASN A 28 -20.05 -3.65 -1.98
N ASN A 29 -19.08 -3.40 -2.86
CA ASN A 29 -18.54 -4.41 -3.75
C ASN A 29 -17.30 -5.06 -3.12
N CYS A 30 -17.52 -6.16 -2.40
CA CYS A 30 -16.49 -6.91 -1.68
C CYS A 30 -15.79 -7.99 -2.53
N ASN A 31 -15.74 -7.84 -3.86
CA ASN A 31 -15.08 -8.82 -4.74
C ASN A 31 -13.55 -8.91 -4.53
N CYS A 32 -12.99 -8.01 -3.73
CA CYS A 32 -11.58 -7.96 -3.43
C CYS A 32 -11.28 -8.11 -1.94
N THR A 33 -10.25 -8.89 -1.64
CA THR A 33 -9.73 -9.06 -0.28
C THR A 33 -8.50 -8.19 -0.08
N ILE A 34 -8.49 -7.42 1.00
CA ILE A 34 -7.31 -6.67 1.44
C ILE A 34 -6.52 -7.56 2.40
N TYR A 35 -5.27 -7.87 2.07
CA TYR A 35 -4.43 -8.73 2.90
C TYR A 35 -3.54 -7.90 3.83
N PRO A 36 -3.62 -8.07 5.16
CA PRO A 36 -2.67 -7.45 6.07
C PRO A 36 -1.29 -8.05 5.88
N THR A 37 -0.26 -7.20 5.76
CA THR A 37 1.12 -7.65 5.93
C THR A 37 1.54 -7.44 7.39
N SER A 38 2.25 -8.38 8.00
CA SER A 38 2.68 -8.25 9.41
C SER A 38 4.02 -7.50 9.49
N GLY A 39 4.07 -6.45 10.31
CA GLY A 39 5.26 -5.58 10.45
C GLY A 39 6.53 -6.29 10.93
N ARG A 40 6.41 -7.49 11.54
CA ARG A 40 7.55 -8.27 12.06
C ARG A 40 8.43 -8.88 10.97
N LEU A 41 7.96 -8.96 9.72
CA LEU A 41 8.77 -9.43 8.60
C LEU A 41 9.68 -8.34 8.01
N LEU A 42 9.49 -7.06 8.32
CA LEU A 42 10.17 -5.96 7.60
C LEU A 42 11.42 -5.41 8.31
N HIS A 43 11.97 -6.12 9.29
CA HIS A 43 13.26 -5.83 9.92
C HIS A 43 14.25 -6.97 9.65
N GLY A 44 14.82 -6.98 8.44
CA GLY A 44 15.88 -7.91 8.03
C GLY A 44 15.38 -9.06 7.15
N ASN A 45 15.90 -9.11 5.92
CA ASN A 45 15.67 -10.14 4.89
C ASN A 45 14.22 -10.60 4.63
N ALA A 46 13.21 -9.77 4.88
CA ALA A 46 11.94 -9.90 4.19
C ALA A 46 12.19 -9.92 2.69
N ALA A 47 11.44 -10.72 1.94
CA ALA A 47 11.31 -10.56 0.51
C ALA A 47 11.15 -9.07 0.16
N GLN A 48 12.23 -8.49 -0.34
CA GLN A 48 12.42 -7.07 -0.57
C GLN A 48 11.34 -6.56 -1.54
N ASP A 49 10.67 -5.46 -1.16
CA ASP A 49 9.94 -4.52 -2.04
C ASP A 49 8.78 -5.05 -2.88
N LYS A 50 7.89 -5.88 -2.33
CA LYS A 50 6.59 -6.14 -2.98
C LYS A 50 5.54 -5.09 -2.56
N PHE A 51 5.76 -3.82 -2.88
CA PHE A 51 4.67 -2.84 -2.96
C PHE A 51 3.95 -2.99 -4.30
N ARG A 52 3.39 -4.17 -4.56
CA ARG A 52 2.60 -4.34 -5.78
C ARG A 52 1.26 -3.69 -5.51
N LEU A 53 0.97 -2.57 -6.18
CA LEU A 53 -0.39 -2.00 -6.24
C LEU A 53 -1.41 -3.00 -6.79
N GLU A 54 -0.89 -4.00 -7.52
CA GLU A 54 -1.59 -5.03 -8.29
C GLU A 54 -2.26 -6.11 -7.44
N GLU A 55 -2.06 -6.08 -6.13
CA GLU A 55 -2.72 -6.92 -5.15
C GLU A 55 -3.00 -5.96 -4.00
N CYS A 56 -4.24 -5.88 -3.49
CA CYS A 56 -4.59 -4.92 -2.42
C CYS A 56 -3.96 -5.28 -1.08
N LEU A 57 -2.64 -5.26 -1.02
CA LEU A 57 -1.83 -5.51 0.15
C LEU A 57 -1.91 -4.27 1.03
N PHE A 58 -2.35 -4.47 2.25
CA PHE A 58 -2.29 -3.45 3.28
C PHE A 58 -0.85 -3.36 3.76
N ASN A 59 -0.28 -2.19 3.58
CA ASN A 59 1.08 -1.89 3.98
C ASN A 59 1.08 -1.17 5.33
N PRO A 60 1.39 -1.84 6.44
CA PRO A 60 1.37 -1.26 7.77
C PRO A 60 2.67 -0.49 8.06
N ILE A 61 3.31 0.10 7.04
CA ILE A 61 4.42 1.02 7.28
C ILE A 61 3.79 2.25 7.96
N SER A 62 3.75 2.11 9.28
CA SER A 62 2.89 2.87 10.15
C SER A 62 3.43 4.26 10.41
N ALA A 63 2.53 5.11 10.90
CA ALA A 63 2.87 6.36 11.57
C ALA A 63 3.94 6.17 12.65
N ASN A 64 4.04 4.99 13.26
CA ASN A 64 5.04 4.73 14.30
C ASN A 64 6.46 4.51 13.75
N VAL A 65 6.61 3.97 12.54
CA VAL A 65 7.95 3.71 11.96
C VAL A 65 8.47 4.91 11.16
N LEU A 66 7.59 5.69 10.52
CA LEU A 66 7.97 6.78 9.61
C LEU A 66 7.23 8.09 9.82
N SER A 67 6.36 8.20 10.83
CA SER A 67 5.54 9.39 11.06
C SER A 67 4.77 9.81 9.80
N VAL A 68 4.17 8.82 9.13
CA VAL A 68 3.30 8.97 7.97
C VAL A 68 1.95 8.30 8.23
N PRO A 69 0.84 8.90 7.78
CA PRO A 69 -0.46 8.26 7.91
C PRO A 69 -0.54 6.96 7.10
N ASP A 70 -1.42 6.06 7.54
CA ASP A 70 -1.74 4.82 6.83
C ASP A 70 -2.68 5.10 5.65
N CYS A 71 -2.08 5.36 4.48
CA CYS A 71 -2.80 5.77 3.27
C CYS A 71 -3.90 4.77 2.85
N GLU A 72 -3.61 3.47 2.98
CA GLU A 72 -4.53 2.37 2.67
C GLU A 72 -5.77 2.41 3.56
N GLN A 73 -5.62 2.75 4.84
CA GLN A 73 -6.73 2.87 5.80
C GLN A 73 -7.54 4.15 5.61
N LEU A 74 -6.87 5.28 5.38
CA LEU A 74 -7.52 6.59 5.34
C LEU A 74 -8.16 6.91 3.99
N HIS A 75 -7.53 6.46 2.90
CA HIS A 75 -7.91 6.87 1.54
C HIS A 75 -7.99 5.70 0.56
N GLY A 76 -7.56 4.51 0.96
CA GLY A 76 -7.50 3.35 0.08
C GLY A 76 -8.89 2.87 -0.33
N PHE A 77 -9.02 2.52 -1.61
CA PHE A 77 -10.14 1.75 -2.12
C PHE A 77 -9.60 0.66 -3.04
N CYS A 78 -9.82 -0.60 -2.65
CA CYS A 78 -9.42 -1.76 -3.44
C CYS A 78 -10.53 -2.11 -4.42
N LYS A 79 -10.23 -2.09 -5.71
CA LYS A 79 -11.21 -2.31 -6.77
C LYS A 79 -10.83 -3.49 -7.65
N MET A 80 -11.82 -4.31 -7.98
CA MET A 80 -11.69 -5.38 -8.97
C MET A 80 -11.58 -4.77 -10.37
N ASN A 81 -10.55 -5.19 -11.11
CA ASN A 81 -10.46 -5.01 -12.54
C ASN A 81 -11.00 -6.27 -13.21
N GLU A 82 -12.23 -6.19 -13.73
CA GLU A 82 -12.91 -7.33 -14.34
C GLU A 82 -12.17 -7.87 -15.57
N ALA A 83 -11.61 -6.98 -16.40
CA ALA A 83 -10.91 -7.37 -17.63
C ALA A 83 -9.62 -8.17 -17.34
N ALA A 84 -8.92 -7.82 -16.26
CA ALA A 84 -7.68 -8.47 -15.86
C ALA A 84 -7.87 -9.51 -14.75
N ASN A 85 -9.11 -9.71 -14.26
CA ASN A 85 -9.46 -10.55 -13.11
C ASN A 85 -8.53 -10.33 -11.90
N THR A 86 -8.18 -9.08 -11.60
CA THR A 86 -7.20 -8.71 -10.56
C THR A 86 -7.70 -7.55 -9.71
N CYS A 87 -7.32 -7.52 -8.44
CA CYS A 87 -7.68 -6.48 -7.49
C CYS A 87 -6.53 -5.51 -7.29
N SER A 88 -6.79 -4.20 -7.46
CA SER A 88 -5.76 -3.19 -7.27
C SER A 88 -6.29 -1.97 -6.52
N TRP A 89 -5.37 -1.26 -5.86
CA TRP A 89 -5.70 0.00 -5.23
C TRP A 89 -6.05 1.07 -6.29
N GLU A 90 -7.14 1.80 -6.06
CA GLU A 90 -7.52 2.92 -6.92
C GLU A 90 -6.55 4.10 -6.74
N TYR A 91 -5.50 4.14 -7.55
CA TYR A 91 -4.38 5.09 -7.41
C TYR A 91 -4.69 6.50 -7.92
N LYS A 92 -5.59 7.21 -7.23
CA LYS A 92 -5.99 8.59 -7.56
C LYS A 92 -6.26 9.44 -6.32
N GLY A 93 -6.44 10.75 -6.52
CA GLY A 93 -6.89 11.68 -5.48
C GLY A 93 -6.05 11.65 -4.20
N ALA A 94 -6.73 11.65 -3.05
CA ALA A 94 -6.10 11.66 -1.73
C ALA A 94 -5.18 10.45 -1.49
N TYR A 95 -5.55 9.27 -2.00
CA TYR A 95 -4.72 8.07 -1.87
C TYR A 95 -3.38 8.24 -2.57
N ARG A 96 -3.38 8.69 -3.84
CA ARG A 96 -2.15 8.98 -4.59
C ARG A 96 -1.28 10.02 -3.87
N ASN A 97 -1.87 11.10 -3.39
CA ASN A 97 -1.14 12.18 -2.72
C ASN A 97 -0.48 11.69 -1.42
N CYS A 98 -1.23 10.96 -0.58
CA CYS A 98 -0.71 10.34 0.63
C CYS A 98 0.44 9.38 0.31
N PHE A 99 0.23 8.52 -0.69
CA PHE A 99 1.21 7.51 -1.07
C PHE A 99 2.52 8.15 -1.60
N GLN A 100 2.42 9.18 -2.44
CA GLN A 100 3.58 9.94 -2.92
C GLN A 100 4.33 10.63 -1.77
N SER A 101 3.62 11.25 -0.82
CA SER A 101 4.23 11.86 0.36
C SER A 101 5.01 10.83 1.19
N ARG A 102 4.42 9.64 1.40
CA ARG A 102 5.07 8.51 2.04
C ARG A 102 6.34 8.08 1.29
N GLN A 103 6.28 7.95 -0.03
CA GLN A 103 7.45 7.60 -0.86
C GLN A 103 8.58 8.65 -0.76
N GLN A 104 8.23 9.93 -0.75
CA GLN A 104 9.20 11.01 -0.61
C GLN A 104 9.92 10.96 0.74
N LYS A 105 9.17 10.83 1.85
CA LYS A 105 9.76 10.70 3.20
C LYS A 105 10.62 9.44 3.33
N LEU A 106 10.15 8.32 2.78
CA LEU A 106 10.94 7.09 2.71
C LEU A 106 12.25 7.30 1.97
N SER A 107 12.23 8.10 0.91
CA SER A 107 13.43 8.40 0.13
C SER A 107 14.41 9.30 0.86
N GLN A 108 13.91 10.33 1.55
CA GLN A 108 14.72 11.19 2.41
C GLN A 108 15.40 10.39 3.54
N ASN A 109 14.70 9.39 4.08
CA ASN A 109 15.21 8.51 5.13
C ASN A 109 16.05 7.33 4.60
N GLY A 110 16.41 7.32 3.31
CA GLY A 110 17.28 6.30 2.71
C GLY A 110 16.64 4.91 2.54
N LYS A 111 15.31 4.81 2.63
CA LYS A 111 14.52 3.58 2.51
C LYS A 111 13.43 3.64 1.41
N PRO A 112 13.66 4.11 0.16
CA PRO A 112 12.54 4.30 -0.78
C PRO A 112 11.70 3.04 -1.04
N ALA A 113 10.38 3.16 -0.85
CA ALA A 113 9.38 2.19 -1.31
C ALA A 113 9.13 2.36 -2.80
N VAL A 114 9.93 1.68 -3.62
CA VAL A 114 9.72 1.63 -5.06
C VAL A 114 8.69 0.56 -5.40
N MET A 115 7.68 0.92 -6.19
CA MET A 115 6.54 0.05 -6.52
C MET A 115 6.63 -0.60 -7.91
N SER A 116 7.46 -0.04 -8.78
CA SER A 116 7.61 -0.49 -10.15
C SER A 116 9.06 -0.31 -10.60
N LYS A 117 9.44 -0.94 -11.71
CA LYS A 117 10.79 -0.78 -12.27
C LYS A 117 11.08 0.68 -12.61
N GLU A 118 10.08 1.40 -13.10
CA GLU A 118 10.14 2.82 -13.44
C GLU A 118 10.41 3.67 -12.19
N GLY A 119 9.81 3.29 -11.05
CA GLY A 119 10.07 3.95 -9.77
C GLY A 119 11.52 3.80 -9.28
N CYS A 120 12.33 2.89 -9.83
CA CYS A 120 13.77 2.83 -9.52
C CYS A 120 14.56 4.02 -10.11
N ALA A 121 13.96 4.83 -10.98
CA ALA A 121 14.60 5.99 -11.59
C ALA A 121 15.03 7.06 -10.57
N ILE A 122 14.43 7.07 -9.37
CA ILE A 122 14.82 7.96 -8.27
C ILE A 122 16.23 7.67 -7.73
N TYR A 123 16.80 6.51 -8.06
CA TYR A 123 18.15 6.12 -7.67
C TYR A 123 19.14 6.27 -8.82
N THR A 124 20.43 6.42 -8.48
CA THR A 124 21.55 6.36 -9.42
C THR A 124 22.56 5.27 -9.03
N GLY A 125 23.40 4.87 -9.98
CA GLY A 125 24.52 3.94 -9.76
C GLY A 125 24.14 2.59 -9.12
N ARG A 126 24.91 2.18 -8.10
CA ARG A 126 24.77 0.87 -7.41
C ARG A 126 23.38 0.70 -6.76
N LYS A 127 22.79 1.78 -6.24
CA LYS A 127 21.45 1.75 -5.62
C LYS A 127 20.36 1.50 -6.67
N LYS A 128 20.46 2.10 -7.86
CA LYS A 128 19.55 1.83 -8.99
C LYS A 128 19.61 0.37 -9.43
N LYS A 129 20.83 -0.17 -9.57
CA LYS A 129 21.04 -1.59 -9.91
C LYS A 129 20.44 -2.53 -8.87
N GLN A 130 20.66 -2.26 -7.57
CA GLN A 130 20.05 -3.04 -6.49
C GLN A 130 18.52 -2.98 -6.51
N CYS A 131 17.93 -1.80 -6.73
CA CYS A 131 16.48 -1.64 -6.90
C CYS A 131 15.94 -2.48 -8.06
N LEU A 132 16.51 -2.34 -9.27
CA LEU A 132 16.07 -3.07 -10.46
C LEU A 132 16.21 -4.59 -10.32
N LEU A 133 17.28 -5.06 -9.68
CA LEU A 133 17.51 -6.49 -9.43
C LEU A 133 16.42 -7.13 -8.55
N LYS A 134 15.76 -6.36 -7.66
CA LYS A 134 14.65 -6.86 -6.85
C LYS A 134 13.46 -7.28 -7.71
N PHE A 135 13.12 -6.49 -8.73
CA PHE A 135 12.03 -6.80 -9.67
C PHE A 135 12.36 -7.93 -10.65
N ILE A 136 13.64 -8.16 -10.95
CA ILE A 136 14.06 -9.29 -11.79
C ILE A 136 13.96 -10.60 -10.99
N ARG A 137 14.45 -10.60 -9.75
CA ARG A 137 14.40 -11.78 -8.86
C ARG A 137 12.98 -12.17 -8.46
N SER A 138 12.06 -11.22 -8.34
CA SER A 138 10.66 -11.51 -8.02
C SER A 138 9.93 -12.26 -9.14
N ARG A 139 10.32 -12.09 -10.41
CA ARG A 139 9.75 -12.83 -11.55
C ARG A 139 10.24 -14.27 -11.66
N LEU A 140 11.47 -14.56 -11.22
CA LEU A 140 12.06 -15.90 -11.27
C LEU A 140 11.51 -16.86 -10.20
N ARG A 141 10.71 -16.38 -9.23
CA ARG A 141 10.09 -17.21 -8.18
C ARG A 141 8.62 -17.58 -8.46
N VAL A 142 8.10 -17.23 -9.63
CA VAL A 142 6.73 -17.52 -10.07
C VAL A 142 6.74 -18.40 -11.33
N GLY A 143 7.85 -19.10 -11.57
CA GLY A 143 8.01 -20.10 -12.62
C GLY A 143 8.34 -21.44 -12.02
#